data_AF-A0A173MD17-F1
#
_entry.id   AF-A0A173MD17-F1
#
_cell.length_a   1.000
_cell.length_b   1.000
_cell.length_c   1.000
_cell.angle_alpha   90.00
_cell.angle_beta   90.00
_cell.angle_gamma   90.00
#
_symmetry.space_group_name_H-M   'P 1'
#
loop_
_entity.id
_entity.type
_entity.pdbx_description
1 polymer ?
#
loop_
_entity_poly.entity_id
_entity_poly.type
_entity_poly.pdbx_seq_one_letter_code
_entity_poly.pdbx_strand_id
1 'polypeptide(L)'
;MRPVNYENIKNKTLIFWGYFILLIICAFVPVLLFFKSYNVQKQYIADDILACKKVLNKQIVLHNKVDSLYSLMQMLNANQVRSDLFLEKYIADNKKDITRIIDADSAAFQHYSLLLTEVDKMLMLKDSIRNIVDREQLALKDLSDCIKFTRKIQNDLTYDPQRNFSSAR
;
A
#
# COMPACT_ATOMS: atom_id res chain seq x y z
N MET A 1 -33.81 -52.48 68.22
CA MET A 1 -33.36 -51.51 69.25
C MET A 1 -32.43 -50.51 68.59
N ARG A 2 -32.69 -49.20 68.66
CA ARG A 2 -31.77 -48.18 68.15
C ARG A 2 -30.76 -47.84 69.26
N PRO A 3 -29.45 -47.75 68.96
CA PRO A 3 -28.44 -47.43 69.97
C PRO A 3 -28.64 -46.00 70.51
N VAL A 4 -28.40 -45.79 71.81
CA VAL A 4 -28.63 -44.52 72.52
C VAL A 4 -27.90 -43.33 71.88
N ASN A 5 -26.80 -43.57 71.18
CA ASN A 5 -25.99 -42.56 70.48
C ASN A 5 -26.24 -42.45 68.96
N TYR A 6 -27.34 -42.99 68.44
CA TYR A 6 -27.63 -43.04 67.00
C TYR A 6 -27.62 -41.65 66.33
N GLU A 7 -28.17 -40.61 66.96
CA GLU A 7 -28.19 -39.26 66.39
C GLU A 7 -26.81 -38.65 66.26
N ASN A 8 -25.94 -38.85 67.26
CA ASN A 8 -24.56 -38.40 67.23
C ASN A 8 -23.76 -39.09 66.12
N ILE A 9 -23.95 -40.40 65.95
CA ILE A 9 -23.28 -41.17 64.88
C ILE A 9 -23.72 -40.67 63.50
N LYS A 10 -25.03 -40.44 63.30
CA LYS A 10 -25.55 -39.93 62.03
C LYS A 10 -25.02 -38.53 61.72
N ASN A 11 -24.97 -37.64 62.72
CA ASN A 11 -24.45 -36.29 62.55
C ASN A 11 -22.95 -36.28 62.19
N LYS A 12 -22.14 -37.06 62.91
CA LYS A 12 -20.70 -37.20 62.61
C LYS A 12 -20.45 -37.81 61.22
N THR A 13 -21.27 -38.78 60.82
CA THR A 13 -21.19 -39.39 59.49
C THR A 13 -21.57 -38.40 58.39
N LEU A 14 -22.59 -37.57 58.59
CA LEU A 14 -22.96 -36.49 57.66
C LEU A 14 -21.85 -35.46 57.47
N ILE A 15 -21.22 -35.04 58.57
CA ILE A 15 -20.08 -34.11 58.55
C ILE A 15 -18.91 -34.71 57.76
N PHE A 16 -18.60 -35.99 57.99
CA PHE A 16 -17.55 -36.70 57.24
C PHE A 16 -17.82 -36.72 55.72
N TRP A 17 -19.05 -37.09 55.32
CA TRP A 17 -19.43 -37.07 53.90
C TRP A 17 -19.39 -35.66 53.30
N GLY A 18 -19.76 -34.63 54.06
CA GLY A 18 -19.64 -33.23 53.65
C GLY A 18 -18.19 -32.85 53.31
N TYR A 19 -17.25 -33.15 54.21
CA TYR A 19 -15.82 -32.89 53.98
C TYR A 19 -15.25 -33.76 52.84
N PHE A 20 -15.69 -35.01 52.72
CA PHE A 20 -15.26 -35.91 51.66
C PHE A 20 -15.69 -35.40 50.27
N ILE A 21 -16.94 -34.95 50.13
CA ILE A 21 -17.45 -34.34 48.90
C ILE A 21 -16.73 -33.02 48.60
N LEU A 22 -16.49 -32.19 49.62
CA LEU A 22 -15.74 -30.94 49.45
C LEU A 22 -14.33 -31.19 48.91
N LEU A 23 -13.65 -32.23 49.41
CA LEU A 23 -12.31 -32.59 48.96
C LEU A 23 -12.31 -33.09 47.52
N ILE A 24 -13.31 -33.89 47.13
CA ILE A 24 -13.52 -34.31 45.74
C ILE A 24 -13.75 -33.10 44.84
N ILE A 25 -14.68 -32.20 45.20
CA ILE A 25 -14.96 -31.00 44.41
C ILE A 25 -13.70 -30.14 44.28
N CYS A 26 -12.96 -29.93 45.37
CA CYS A 26 -11.72 -29.15 45.37
C CYS A 26 -10.63 -29.78 44.47
N ALA A 27 -10.58 -31.11 44.37
CA ALA A 27 -9.63 -31.81 43.51
C ALA A 27 -10.04 -31.77 42.02
N PHE A 28 -11.32 -31.99 41.70
CA PHE A 28 -11.77 -32.17 40.31
C PHE A 28 -12.20 -30.87 39.61
N VAL A 29 -12.74 -29.88 40.34
CA VAL A 29 -13.21 -28.61 39.75
C VAL A 29 -12.09 -27.81 39.06
N PRO A 30 -10.89 -27.65 39.65
CA PRO A 30 -9.81 -26.92 38.98
C PRO A 30 -9.42 -27.56 37.65
N VAL A 31 -9.40 -28.89 37.56
CA VAL A 31 -9.06 -29.63 36.34
C VAL A 31 -10.12 -29.40 35.25
N LEU A 32 -11.41 -29.43 35.61
CA LEU A 32 -12.50 -29.16 34.68
C LEU A 32 -12.49 -27.71 34.18
N LEU A 33 -12.24 -26.75 35.08
CA LEU A 33 -12.10 -25.34 34.70
C LEU A 33 -10.90 -25.11 33.80
N PHE A 34 -9.78 -25.79 34.05
CA PHE A 34 -8.60 -25.73 33.20
C PHE A 34 -8.89 -26.25 31.80
N PHE A 35 -9.54 -27.40 31.67
CA PHE A 35 -9.89 -27.97 30.37
C PHE A 35 -10.86 -27.09 29.59
N LYS A 36 -11.85 -26.50 30.28
CA LYS A 36 -12.79 -25.54 29.68
C LYS A 36 -12.08 -24.27 29.22
N SER A 37 -11.19 -23.73 30.06
CA SER A 37 -10.38 -22.55 29.74
C SER A 37 -9.46 -22.80 28.55
N TYR A 38 -8.80 -23.95 28.51
CA TYR A 38 -7.94 -24.36 27.39
C TYR A 38 -8.69 -24.41 26.06
N ASN A 39 -9.88 -25.01 26.03
CA ASN A 39 -10.68 -25.10 24.80
C ASN A 39 -11.12 -23.72 24.29
N VAL A 40 -11.52 -22.82 25.18
CA VAL A 40 -11.90 -21.44 24.81
C VAL A 40 -10.69 -20.65 24.31
N GLN A 41 -9.55 -20.75 25.00
CA GLN A 41 -8.31 -20.09 24.58
C GLN A 41 -7.83 -20.59 23.22
N LYS A 42 -7.92 -21.89 22.96
CA LYS A 42 -7.53 -22.48 21.68
C LYS A 42 -8.37 -21.94 20.51
N GLN A 43 -9.68 -21.77 20.71
CA GLN A 43 -10.56 -21.18 19.70
C GLN A 43 -10.19 -19.72 19.43
N TYR A 44 -10.00 -18.93 20.50
CA TYR A 44 -9.60 -17.52 20.36
C TYR A 44 -8.27 -17.35 19.63
N ILE A 45 -7.26 -18.18 19.96
CA ILE A 45 -5.96 -18.17 19.29
C ILE A 45 -6.07 -18.60 17.82
N ALA A 46 -6.91 -19.59 17.51
CA ALA A 46 -7.11 -20.03 16.13
C ALA A 46 -7.74 -18.93 15.26
N ASP A 47 -8.72 -18.21 15.81
CA ASP A 47 -9.38 -17.08 15.14
C ASP A 47 -8.41 -15.92 14.93
N ASP A 48 -7.58 -15.61 15.93
CA ASP A 48 -6.56 -14.55 15.85
C ASP A 48 -5.47 -14.88 14.83
N ILE A 49 -5.01 -16.14 14.77
CA ILE A 49 -4.08 -16.63 13.73
C ILE A 49 -4.71 -16.50 12.34
N LEU A 50 -5.99 -16.78 12.19
CA LEU A 50 -6.69 -16.67 10.90
C LEU A 50 -6.80 -15.21 10.46
N ALA A 51 -7.15 -14.32 11.38
CA ALA A 51 -7.16 -12.87 11.14
C ALA A 51 -5.77 -12.35 10.74
N CYS A 52 -4.72 -12.74 11.49
CA CYS A 52 -3.35 -12.38 11.20
C CYS A 52 -2.89 -12.90 9.81
N LYS A 53 -3.18 -14.17 9.49
CA LYS A 53 -2.89 -14.75 8.17
C LYS A 53 -3.59 -14.00 7.04
N LYS A 54 -4.84 -13.57 7.24
CA LYS A 54 -5.59 -12.81 6.24
C LYS A 54 -4.93 -11.44 5.97
N VAL A 55 -4.50 -10.75 7.01
CA VAL A 55 -3.76 -9.48 6.88
C VAL A 55 -2.41 -9.70 6.20
N LEU A 56 -1.66 -10.72 6.61
CA LEU A 56 -0.36 -11.04 6.02
C LEU A 56 -0.46 -11.42 4.54
N ASN A 57 -1.46 -12.21 4.16
CA ASN A 57 -1.66 -12.58 2.77
C ASN A 57 -2.01 -11.35 1.90
N LYS A 58 -2.81 -10.43 2.44
CA LYS A 58 -3.05 -9.13 1.79
C LYS A 58 -1.76 -8.31 1.67
N GLN A 59 -0.91 -8.28 2.70
CA GLN A 59 0.40 -7.61 2.64
C GLN A 59 1.32 -8.22 1.57
N ILE A 60 1.38 -9.54 1.43
CA ILE A 60 2.20 -10.20 0.40
C ILE A 60 1.73 -9.83 -1.02
N VAL A 61 0.42 -9.88 -1.26
CA VAL A 61 -0.15 -9.46 -2.56
C VAL A 61 0.13 -7.99 -2.83
N LEU A 62 0.04 -7.16 -1.80
CA LEU A 62 0.29 -5.73 -1.88
C LEU A 62 1.77 -5.42 -2.14
N HIS A 63 2.70 -6.12 -1.48
CA HIS A 63 4.13 -6.00 -1.69
C HIS A 63 4.51 -6.29 -3.15
N ASN A 64 4.03 -7.40 -3.72
CA ASN A 64 4.30 -7.72 -5.13
C ASN A 64 3.77 -6.64 -6.08
N LYS A 65 2.59 -6.07 -5.80
CA LYS A 65 2.03 -4.95 -6.59
C LYS A 65 2.88 -3.68 -6.45
N VAL A 66 3.33 -3.35 -5.24
CA VAL A 66 4.17 -2.18 -4.98
C VAL A 66 5.55 -2.34 -5.62
N ASP A 67 6.16 -3.52 -5.58
CA ASP A 67 7.44 -3.78 -6.24
C ASP A 67 7.32 -3.67 -7.77
N SER A 68 6.21 -4.16 -8.33
CA SER A 68 5.92 -3.98 -9.76
C SER A 68 5.74 -2.50 -10.13
N LEU A 69 5.09 -1.72 -9.26
CA LEU A 69 4.92 -0.28 -9.41
C LEU A 69 6.26 0.46 -9.34
N TYR A 70 7.13 0.06 -8.41
CA TYR A 70 8.46 0.63 -8.25
C TYR A 70 9.36 0.33 -9.46
N SER A 71 9.34 -0.91 -9.96
CA SER A 71 10.04 -1.28 -11.18
C SER A 71 9.55 -0.46 -12.38
N LEU A 72 8.24 -0.26 -12.49
CA LEU A 72 7.64 0.55 -13.53
C LEU A 72 8.02 2.04 -13.42
N MET A 73 8.09 2.57 -12.20
CA MET A 73 8.61 3.91 -11.92
C MET A 73 10.08 4.06 -12.30
N GLN A 74 10.90 3.04 -12.06
CA GLN A 74 12.31 3.05 -12.44
C GLN A 74 12.47 3.08 -13.96
N MET A 75 11.65 2.30 -14.69
CA MET A 75 11.59 2.35 -16.16
C MET A 75 11.12 3.70 -16.70
N LEU A 76 10.10 4.30 -16.05
CA LEU A 76 9.63 5.65 -16.36
C LEU A 76 10.73 6.68 -16.14
N ASN A 77 11.51 6.59 -15.06
CA ASN A 77 12.60 7.52 -14.79
C ASN A 77 13.76 7.39 -15.79
N ALA A 78 14.02 6.16 -16.28
CA ALA A 78 15.08 5.89 -17.24
C ALA A 78 14.76 6.33 -18.69
N ASN A 79 13.57 6.89 -18.98
CA ASN A 79 13.08 7.22 -20.33
C ASN A 79 13.23 6.05 -21.33
N GLN A 80 13.18 4.81 -20.85
CA GLN A 80 13.48 3.60 -21.65
C GLN A 80 12.25 3.06 -22.41
N VAL A 81 11.13 3.79 -22.43
CA VAL A 81 9.87 3.28 -23.01
C VAL A 81 9.32 4.26 -24.04
N ARG A 82 8.88 3.73 -25.20
CA ARG A 82 8.44 4.47 -26.40
C ARG A 82 7.17 5.32 -26.20
N SER A 83 6.53 5.30 -25.03
CA SER A 83 5.30 6.06 -24.72
C SER A 83 5.10 6.20 -23.21
N ASP A 84 5.73 7.23 -22.62
CA ASP A 84 5.62 7.56 -21.20
C ASP A 84 4.17 7.76 -20.73
N LEU A 85 3.29 8.26 -21.62
CA LEU A 85 1.89 8.59 -21.32
C LEU A 85 1.02 7.35 -21.08
N PHE A 86 1.34 6.23 -21.72
CA PHE A 86 0.64 4.96 -21.48
C PHE A 86 1.06 4.33 -20.14
N LEU A 87 2.36 4.46 -19.82
CA LEU A 87 2.93 3.95 -18.58
C LEU A 87 2.38 4.72 -17.37
N GLU A 88 2.28 6.04 -17.49
CA GLU A 88 1.70 6.95 -16.50
C GLU A 88 0.24 6.58 -16.19
N LYS A 89 -0.57 6.31 -17.22
CA LYS A 89 -1.97 5.87 -17.04
C LYS A 89 -2.08 4.50 -16.39
N TYR A 90 -1.21 3.57 -16.75
CA TYR A 90 -1.18 2.22 -16.17
C TYR A 90 -0.74 2.24 -14.70
N ILE A 91 0.20 3.11 -14.33
CA ILE A 91 0.61 3.38 -12.93
C ILE A 91 -0.58 3.94 -12.15
N ALA A 92 -1.30 4.92 -12.70
CA ALA A 92 -2.45 5.55 -12.06
C ALA A 92 -3.60 4.54 -11.81
N ASP A 93 -3.89 3.67 -12.77
CA ASP A 93 -4.93 2.64 -12.64
C ASP A 93 -4.54 1.57 -11.60
N ASN A 94 -3.29 1.09 -11.62
CA ASN A 94 -2.81 0.14 -10.61
C ASN A 94 -2.82 0.75 -9.19
N LYS A 95 -2.43 2.01 -9.06
CA LYS A 95 -2.49 2.74 -7.79
C LYS A 95 -3.93 2.81 -7.27
N LYS A 96 -4.90 3.14 -8.13
CA LYS A 96 -6.31 3.25 -7.76
C LYS A 96 -6.88 1.91 -7.26
N ASP A 97 -6.49 0.81 -7.88
CA ASP A 97 -6.89 -0.53 -7.44
C ASP A 97 -6.23 -0.91 -6.11
N ILE A 98 -4.99 -0.50 -5.88
CA ILE A 98 -4.32 -0.68 -4.59
C ILE A 98 -5.01 0.14 -3.49
N THR A 99 -5.34 1.41 -3.75
CA THR A 99 -6.04 2.28 -2.79
C THR A 99 -7.39 1.71 -2.39
N ARG A 100 -8.16 1.14 -3.33
CA ARG A 100 -9.43 0.45 -3.03
C ARG A 100 -9.25 -0.76 -2.09
N ILE A 101 -8.15 -1.48 -2.21
CA ILE A 101 -7.85 -2.63 -1.34
C ILE A 101 -7.43 -2.17 0.06
N ILE A 102 -6.75 -1.02 0.16
CA ILE A 102 -6.27 -0.43 1.41
C ILE A 102 -7.40 0.28 2.18
N ASP A 103 -8.28 1.02 1.52
CA ASP A 103 -9.36 1.78 2.18
C ASP A 103 -10.34 0.89 2.94
N ALA A 104 -10.50 -0.37 2.54
CA ALA A 104 -11.32 -1.35 3.24
C ALA A 104 -10.75 -1.76 4.63
N ASP A 105 -9.45 -1.56 4.89
CA ASP A 105 -8.75 -1.93 6.14
C ASP A 105 -7.74 -0.82 6.56
N SER A 106 -8.09 0.45 6.35
CA SER A 106 -7.19 1.63 6.42
C SER A 106 -6.29 1.72 7.68
N ALA A 107 -6.74 1.18 8.82
CA ALA A 107 -5.96 1.16 10.06
C ALA A 107 -4.77 0.18 10.04
N ALA A 108 -4.81 -0.89 9.24
CA ALA A 108 -3.78 -1.94 9.22
C ALA A 108 -2.64 -1.70 8.20
N PHE A 109 -2.77 -0.69 7.33
CA PHE A 109 -1.89 -0.51 6.16
C PHE A 109 -1.34 0.92 6.01
N GLN A 110 -1.17 1.67 7.10
CA GLN A 110 -0.72 3.07 7.10
C GLN A 110 0.63 3.30 6.38
N HIS A 111 1.54 2.33 6.41
CA HIS A 111 2.83 2.46 5.70
C HIS A 111 2.67 2.39 4.18
N TYR A 112 1.72 1.60 3.68
CA TYR A 112 1.46 1.49 2.24
C TYR A 112 0.70 2.71 1.70
N SER A 113 -0.20 3.30 2.50
CA SER A 113 -0.86 4.55 2.09
C SER A 113 0.15 5.70 1.98
N LEU A 114 1.09 5.83 2.93
CA LEU A 114 2.16 6.83 2.87
C LEU A 114 3.06 6.64 1.65
N LEU A 115 3.43 5.39 1.34
CA LEU A 115 4.23 5.07 0.14
C LEU A 115 3.51 5.47 -1.15
N LEU A 116 2.20 5.21 -1.27
CA LEU A 116 1.39 5.62 -2.43
C LEU A 116 1.27 7.14 -2.55
N THR A 117 1.29 7.89 -1.45
CA THR A 117 1.31 9.36 -1.47
C THR A 117 2.63 9.90 -2.01
N GLU A 118 3.76 9.31 -1.64
CA GLU A 118 5.07 9.72 -2.18
C GLU A 118 5.21 9.40 -3.67
N VAL A 119 4.67 8.26 -4.11
CA VAL A 119 4.57 7.91 -5.54
C VAL A 119 3.81 9.00 -6.32
N ASP A 120 2.73 9.53 -5.74
CA ASP A 120 1.92 10.59 -6.35
C ASP A 120 2.70 11.89 -6.54
N LYS A 121 3.43 12.31 -5.49
CA LYS A 121 4.28 13.50 -5.54
C LYS A 121 5.35 13.38 -6.61
N MET A 122 5.95 12.19 -6.76
CA MET A 122 6.96 11.93 -7.79
C MET A 122 6.38 12.00 -9.21
N LEU A 123 5.18 11.47 -9.43
CA LEU A 123 4.49 11.58 -10.73
C LEU A 123 4.16 13.05 -11.06
N MET A 124 3.61 13.81 -10.11
CA MET A 124 3.33 15.24 -10.31
C MET A 124 4.60 16.04 -10.62
N LEU A 125 5.71 15.72 -9.95
CA LEU A 125 6.99 16.37 -10.22
C LEU A 125 7.49 16.06 -11.64
N LYS A 126 7.38 14.81 -12.12
CA LYS A 126 7.77 14.43 -13.48
C LYS A 126 6.91 15.13 -14.54
N ASP A 127 5.60 15.26 -14.30
CA ASP A 127 4.72 15.99 -15.22
C ASP A 127 5.06 17.49 -15.29
N SER A 128 5.40 18.09 -14.15
CA SER A 128 5.90 19.48 -14.08
C SER A 128 7.21 19.66 -14.86
N ILE A 129 8.17 18.73 -14.70
CA ILE A 129 9.44 18.75 -15.45
C ILE A 129 9.17 18.64 -16.95
N ARG A 130 8.28 17.73 -17.38
CA ARG A 130 7.89 17.58 -18.79
C ARG A 130 7.37 18.89 -19.37
N ASN A 131 6.47 19.58 -18.67
CA ASN A 131 5.91 20.85 -19.11
C ASN A 131 7.00 21.94 -19.26
N ILE A 132 7.97 21.98 -18.36
CA ILE A 132 9.11 22.92 -18.44
C ILE A 132 9.98 22.60 -19.66
N VAL A 133 10.30 21.33 -19.89
CA VAL A 133 11.10 20.89 -21.05
C VAL A 133 10.38 21.20 -22.37
N ASP A 134 9.07 20.97 -22.44
CA ASP A 134 8.27 21.30 -23.62
C ASP A 134 8.29 22.81 -23.91
N ARG A 135 8.20 23.65 -22.87
CA ARG A 135 8.33 25.11 -23.00
C ARG A 135 9.72 25.53 -23.46
N GLU A 136 10.78 24.89 -22.95
CA GLU A 136 12.15 25.15 -23.38
C GLU A 136 12.33 24.82 -24.87
N GLN A 137 11.83 23.67 -25.32
CA GLN A 137 11.89 23.27 -26.73
C GLN A 137 11.13 24.24 -27.65
N LEU A 138 9.96 24.71 -27.21
CA LEU A 138 9.21 25.74 -27.94
C LEU A 138 10.00 27.05 -28.02
N ALA A 139 10.59 27.52 -26.91
CA ALA A 139 11.40 28.72 -26.90
C ALA A 139 12.65 28.61 -27.79
N LEU A 140 13.32 27.45 -27.79
CA LEU A 140 14.45 27.17 -28.68
C LEU A 140 14.03 27.17 -30.15
N LYS A 141 12.85 26.61 -30.46
CA LYS A 141 12.31 26.61 -31.82
C LYS A 141 12.01 28.03 -32.30
N ASP A 142 11.32 28.82 -31.48
CA ASP A 142 10.99 30.22 -31.76
C ASP A 142 12.26 31.06 -31.97
N LEU A 143 13.28 30.85 -31.14
CA LEU A 143 14.59 31.48 -31.30
C LEU A 143 15.24 31.08 -32.64
N SER A 144 15.21 29.79 -32.99
CA SER A 144 15.76 29.30 -34.26
C SER A 144 15.05 29.92 -35.47
N ASP A 145 13.74 30.07 -35.38
CA ASP A 145 12.91 30.59 -36.46
C ASP A 145 13.08 32.11 -36.60
N CYS A 146 13.26 32.83 -35.48
CA CYS A 146 13.66 34.23 -35.48
C CYS A 146 15.03 34.43 -36.15
N ILE A 147 16.04 33.63 -35.79
CA ILE A 147 17.39 33.70 -36.40
C ILE A 147 17.34 33.44 -37.92
N LYS A 148 16.56 32.44 -38.36
CA LYS A 148 16.37 32.16 -39.79
C LYS A 148 15.72 33.34 -40.51
N PHE A 149 14.69 33.92 -39.91
CA PHE A 149 13.99 35.07 -40.47
C PHE A 149 14.90 36.30 -40.58
N THR A 150 15.67 36.61 -39.54
CA THR A 150 16.65 37.69 -39.55
C THR A 150 17.73 37.48 -40.61
N ARG A 151 18.28 36.26 -40.74
CA ARG A 151 19.24 35.94 -41.82
C ARG A 151 18.64 36.11 -43.21
N LYS A 152 17.37 35.73 -43.41
CA LYS A 152 16.67 35.90 -44.67
C LYS A 152 16.53 37.39 -45.02
N ILE A 153 16.07 38.21 -44.07
CA ILE A 153 15.97 39.67 -44.25
C ILE A 153 17.33 40.28 -44.57
N GLN A 154 18.39 39.85 -43.88
CA GLN A 154 19.74 40.36 -44.14
C GLN A 154 20.21 40.02 -45.56
N ASN A 155 19.95 38.80 -46.04
CA ASN A 155 20.25 38.41 -47.41
C ASN A 155 19.44 39.22 -48.44
N ASP A 156 18.15 39.45 -48.17
CA ASP A 156 17.26 40.23 -49.03
C ASP A 156 17.67 41.72 -49.07
N LEU A 157 18.17 42.29 -47.97
CA LEU A 157 18.67 43.67 -47.90
C LEU A 157 20.07 43.83 -48.52
N THR A 158 20.88 42.77 -48.55
CA THR A 158 22.22 42.78 -49.19
C THR A 158 22.11 42.60 -50.71
N TYR A 159 20.96 42.13 -51.21
CA TYR A 159 20.66 42.06 -52.62
C TYR A 159 20.38 43.48 -53.16
N ASP A 160 21.40 44.09 -53.76
CA ASP A 160 21.25 45.35 -54.50
C ASP A 160 20.74 45.07 -55.92
N PRO A 161 19.48 45.37 -56.24
CA PRO A 161 18.90 45.12 -57.56
C PRO A 161 19.54 45.99 -58.66
N GLN A 162 20.25 47.07 -58.32
CA GLN A 162 20.86 47.96 -59.31
C GLN A 162 22.14 47.39 -59.95
N ARG A 163 22.72 46.32 -59.36
CA ARG A 163 23.99 45.74 -59.84
C ARG A 163 23.86 44.79 -61.03
N ASN A 164 22.65 44.35 -61.37
CA ASN A 164 22.39 43.41 -62.48
C ASN A 164 21.87 44.09 -63.76
N PHE A 165 21.68 45.41 -63.78
CA PHE A 165 21.16 46.14 -64.95
C PHE A 165 22.24 46.74 -65.87
N SER A 166 23.53 46.43 -65.67
CA SER A 166 24.62 46.98 -66.50
C SER A 166 25.40 45.93 -67.31
N SER A 167 24.74 45.01 -68.00
CA SER A 167 25.41 44.27 -69.08
C SER A 167 24.45 43.61 -70.06
N ALA A 168 24.04 44.36 -71.07
CA ALA A 168 23.64 43.84 -72.36
C ALA A 168 23.91 44.94 -73.40
N ARG A 169 25.15 44.95 -73.89
CA ARG A 169 25.57 45.74 -75.06
C ARG A 169 25.98 44.78 -76.16
#